data_AF-A0A0U1DSY9-F1
#
_entry.id   AF-A0A0U1DSY9-F1
#
_cell.length_a   1.000
_cell.length_b   1.000
_cell.length_c   1.000
_cell.angle_alpha   90.00
_cell.angle_beta   90.00
_cell.angle_gamma   90.00
#
_symmetry.space_group_name_H-M   'P 1'
#
loop_
_entity.id
_entity.type
_entity.pdbx_description
1 polymer ?
#
loop_
_entity_poly.entity_id
_entity_poly.type
_entity_poly.pdbx_seq_one_letter_code
_entity_poly.pdbx_strand_id
1 'polypeptide(L)'
;MLDVLRPFEFPTPQAERTPTGVVATSGEVDLVLPVQLQTGVTLDDATTAIRLAVEAYLATLGTGASLTLAAVASALQSSPLFGLVREQARIVVESAGQFVQLLDGQGSYTVAAGEQLRRRTLDVHEVVS
;
A
#
# COMPACT_ATOMS: atom_id res chain seq x y z
N MET A 1 -64.43 -19.17 20.83
CA MET A 1 -64.23 -19.13 19.37
C MET A 1 -63.18 -18.07 19.13
N LEU A 2 -62.00 -18.47 18.62
CA LEU A 2 -60.83 -17.59 18.50
C LEU A 2 -60.78 -17.07 17.05
N ASP A 3 -61.07 -15.79 16.86
CA ASP A 3 -61.00 -15.11 15.56
C ASP A 3 -59.53 -14.83 15.21
N VAL A 4 -58.99 -15.57 14.24
CA VAL A 4 -57.63 -15.37 13.73
C VAL A 4 -57.67 -14.25 12.69
N LEU A 5 -57.52 -13.01 13.18
CA LEU A 5 -57.43 -11.80 12.38
C LEU A 5 -56.08 -11.73 11.63
N ARG A 6 -56.14 -12.06 10.33
CA ARG A 6 -55.20 -11.78 9.23
C ARG A 6 -53.74 -12.26 9.39
N PRO A 7 -53.17 -12.99 8.41
CA PRO A 7 -51.76 -13.33 8.44
C PRO A 7 -50.90 -12.06 8.38
N PHE A 8 -49.93 -11.96 9.29
CA PHE A 8 -48.89 -10.94 9.24
C PHE A 8 -47.92 -11.32 8.11
N GLU A 9 -47.87 -10.53 7.05
CA GLU A 9 -46.82 -10.65 6.04
C GLU A 9 -45.58 -9.89 6.53
N PHE A 10 -44.47 -10.60 6.66
CA PHE A 10 -43.18 -9.97 6.82
C PHE A 10 -42.79 -9.30 5.50
N PRO A 11 -42.47 -8.00 5.49
CA PRO A 11 -41.92 -7.39 4.29
C PRO A 11 -40.61 -8.11 3.93
N THR A 12 -40.45 -8.47 2.65
CA THR A 12 -39.21 -9.05 2.14
C THR A 12 -38.04 -8.16 2.56
N PRO A 13 -36.97 -8.71 3.16
CA PRO A 13 -35.81 -7.91 3.56
C PRO A 13 -35.28 -7.19 2.32
N GLN A 14 -35.38 -5.86 2.32
CA GLN A 14 -34.63 -5.07 1.35
C GLN A 14 -33.17 -5.20 1.75
N ALA A 15 -32.39 -5.93 0.95
CA ALA A 15 -30.96 -5.80 1.00
C ALA A 15 -30.64 -4.31 0.84
N GLU A 16 -29.91 -3.72 1.80
CA GLU A 16 -29.26 -2.44 1.62
C GLU A 16 -28.35 -2.58 0.41
N ARG A 17 -28.85 -2.17 -0.76
CA ARG A 17 -27.98 -1.97 -1.91
C ARG A 17 -27.20 -0.72 -1.58
N THR A 18 -26.03 -0.90 -0.98
CA THR A 18 -24.94 0.04 -1.18
C THR A 18 -24.91 0.30 -2.69
N PRO A 19 -25.02 1.54 -3.16
CA PRO A 19 -24.82 1.82 -4.57
C PRO A 19 -23.51 1.11 -4.96
N THR A 20 -23.45 0.56 -6.18
CA THR A 20 -22.18 0.18 -6.83
C THR A 20 -21.35 1.44 -7.10
N GLY A 21 -21.14 2.26 -6.07
CA GLY A 21 -20.07 3.21 -5.96
C GLY A 21 -18.91 2.40 -5.43
N VAL A 22 -17.85 2.36 -6.23
CA VAL A 22 -16.50 1.91 -5.88
C VAL A 22 -16.31 1.91 -4.37
N VAL A 23 -16.42 0.73 -3.75
CA VAL A 23 -15.97 0.57 -2.37
C VAL A 23 -14.52 0.98 -2.39
N ALA A 24 -14.15 1.99 -1.61
CA ALA A 24 -12.76 2.41 -1.51
C ALA A 24 -11.96 1.20 -1.02
N THR A 25 -11.30 0.50 -1.93
CA THR A 25 -10.42 -0.61 -1.59
C THR A 25 -9.12 0.00 -1.09
N SER A 26 -8.70 -0.37 0.11
CA SER A 26 -7.36 -0.05 0.57
C SER A 26 -6.43 -1.17 0.12
N GLY A 27 -5.42 -0.82 -0.67
CA GLY A 27 -4.30 -1.72 -0.93
C GLY A 27 -3.25 -1.52 0.17
N GLU A 28 -2.78 -2.60 0.76
CA GLU A 28 -1.74 -2.59 1.78
C GLU A 28 -0.38 -2.83 1.12
N VAL A 29 0.61 -2.02 1.48
CA VAL A 29 1.96 -2.08 0.91
C VAL A 29 2.95 -2.40 2.02
N ASP A 30 3.61 -3.55 1.89
CA ASP A 30 4.75 -3.93 2.72
C ASP A 30 6.05 -3.66 1.96
N LEU A 31 6.95 -2.91 2.58
CA LEU A 31 8.23 -2.55 1.98
C LEU A 31 9.38 -3.12 2.81
N VAL A 32 10.36 -3.68 2.13
CA VAL A 32 11.67 -4.01 2.71
C VAL A 32 12.72 -3.28 1.90
N LEU A 33 13.39 -2.32 2.55
CA LEU A 33 14.28 -1.36 1.93
C LEU A 33 15.65 -1.40 2.62
N PRO A 34 16.57 -2.24 2.13
CA PRO A 34 17.95 -2.27 2.60
C PRO A 34 18.68 -1.00 2.14
N VAL A 35 19.40 -0.36 3.05
CA VAL A 35 20.06 0.92 2.80
C VAL A 35 21.53 0.90 3.20
N GLN A 36 22.33 1.73 2.53
CA GLN A 36 23.68 2.10 2.93
C GLN A 36 23.62 3.49 3.54
N LEU A 37 23.93 3.61 4.83
CA LEU A 37 23.91 4.88 5.52
C LEU A 37 25.13 5.72 5.13
N GLN A 38 24.96 7.04 5.03
CA GLN A 38 26.09 7.94 4.92
C GLN A 38 26.80 8.08 6.27
N THR A 39 28.09 8.44 6.23
CA THR A 39 28.91 8.60 7.44
C THR A 39 28.27 9.60 8.42
N GLY A 40 28.05 9.15 9.65
CA GLY A 40 27.47 9.98 10.71
C GLY A 40 25.94 10.08 10.70
N VAL A 41 25.25 9.38 9.80
CA VAL A 41 23.79 9.24 9.79
C VAL A 41 23.37 8.03 10.62
N THR A 42 22.36 8.19 11.47
CA THR A 42 21.79 7.07 12.21
C THR A 42 20.73 6.33 11.40
N LEU A 43 20.52 5.05 11.69
CA LEU A 43 19.44 4.28 11.06
C LEU A 43 18.06 4.90 11.34
N ASP A 44 17.88 5.55 12.50
CA ASP A 44 16.62 6.19 12.87
C ASP A 44 16.31 7.42 12.00
N ASP A 45 17.33 8.26 11.76
CA ASP A 45 17.21 9.44 10.87
C ASP A 45 16.86 8.99 9.44
N ALA A 46 17.56 7.97 8.94
CA ALA A 46 17.30 7.42 7.61
C ALA A 46 15.89 6.81 7.54
N THR A 47 15.49 6.03 8.54
CA THR A 47 14.16 5.41 8.59
C THR A 47 13.05 6.46 8.60
N THR A 48 13.23 7.54 9.35
CA THR A 48 12.28 8.66 9.37
C THR A 48 12.16 9.33 8.01
N ALA A 49 13.29 9.61 7.34
CA ALA A 49 13.30 10.19 6.00
C ALA A 49 12.66 9.26 4.96
N ILE A 50 12.97 7.96 4.99
CA ILE A 50 12.39 6.95 4.09
C ILE A 50 10.89 6.86 4.29
N ARG A 51 10.44 6.77 5.55
CA ARG A 51 9.01 6.70 5.87
C ARG A 51 8.26 7.89 5.29
N LEU A 52 8.76 9.11 5.50
CA LEU A 52 8.13 10.33 4.97
C LEU A 52 8.10 10.33 3.43
N ALA A 53 9.19 9.96 2.79
CA ALA A 53 9.27 9.91 1.32
C ALA A 53 8.34 8.84 0.72
N VAL A 54 8.26 7.66 1.33
CA VAL A 54 7.34 6.58 0.90
C VAL A 54 5.90 7.01 1.09
N GLU A 55 5.54 7.57 2.25
CA GLU A 55 4.18 8.02 2.51
C GLU A 55 3.76 9.16 1.55
N ALA A 56 4.66 10.12 1.31
CA ALA A 56 4.44 11.17 0.32
C ALA A 56 4.27 10.59 -1.08
N TYR A 57 5.10 9.64 -1.49
CA TYR A 57 5.00 8.99 -2.79
C TYR A 57 3.68 8.22 -2.95
N LEU A 58 3.31 7.37 -1.99
CA LEU A 58 2.06 6.62 -2.03
C LEU A 58 0.84 7.56 -2.09
N ALA A 59 0.89 8.72 -1.42
CA ALA A 59 -0.17 9.72 -1.47
C ALA A 59 -0.33 10.38 -2.85
N THR A 60 0.70 10.34 -3.71
CA THR A 60 0.62 10.82 -5.10
C THR A 60 0.06 9.78 -6.07
N LEU A 61 -0.03 8.51 -5.67
CA LEU A 61 -0.55 7.44 -6.52
C LEU A 61 -2.07 7.53 -6.62
N GLY A 62 -2.55 7.97 -7.78
CA GLY A 62 -3.96 7.92 -8.15
C GLY A 62 -4.33 6.70 -8.98
N THR A 63 -5.59 6.60 -9.36
CA THR A 63 -6.10 5.56 -10.26
C THR A 63 -5.29 5.46 -11.56
N GLY A 64 -4.89 4.25 -11.92
CA GLY A 64 -4.07 3.97 -13.12
C GLY A 64 -2.57 4.24 -12.94
N ALA A 65 -2.15 4.82 -11.82
CA ALA A 65 -0.72 4.94 -11.52
C ALA A 65 -0.12 3.55 -11.31
N SER A 66 1.13 3.38 -11.73
CA SER A 66 1.86 2.13 -11.56
C SER A 66 2.89 2.26 -10.45
N LEU A 67 2.71 1.47 -9.40
CA LEU A 67 3.70 1.26 -8.35
C LEU A 67 4.75 0.27 -8.84
N THR A 68 6.02 0.67 -8.76
CA THR A 68 7.19 -0.16 -9.06
C THR A 68 8.31 0.15 -8.07
N LEU A 69 9.22 -0.79 -7.89
CA LEU A 69 10.39 -0.56 -7.03
C LEU A 69 11.27 0.58 -7.56
N ALA A 70 11.41 0.70 -8.89
CA ALA A 70 12.15 1.78 -9.52
C ALA A 70 11.55 3.16 -9.20
N ALA A 71 10.23 3.30 -9.19
CA ALA A 71 9.58 4.55 -8.86
C ALA A 71 9.74 4.92 -7.37
N VAL A 72 9.65 3.94 -6.46
CA VAL A 72 9.97 4.16 -5.03
C VAL A 72 11.43 4.55 -4.85
N ALA A 73 12.36 3.85 -5.50
CA ALA A 73 13.78 4.18 -5.47
C ALA A 73 14.04 5.62 -5.96
N SER A 74 13.37 6.03 -7.05
CA SER A 74 13.46 7.39 -7.56
C SER A 74 12.92 8.43 -6.58
N ALA A 75 11.85 8.12 -5.84
CA ALA A 75 11.33 9.01 -4.80
C ALA A 75 12.33 9.18 -3.65
N LEU A 76 13.03 8.10 -3.29
CA LEU A 76 14.03 8.07 -2.21
C LEU A 76 15.39 8.67 -2.60
N GLN A 77 15.72 8.72 -3.90
CA GLN A 77 17.00 9.20 -4.41
C GLN A 77 17.33 10.66 -4.05
N SER A 78 16.31 11.45 -3.69
CA SER A 78 16.47 12.84 -3.26
C SER A 78 17.11 13.00 -1.88
N SER A 79 17.16 11.93 -1.07
CA SER A 79 17.72 11.98 0.28
C SER A 79 19.26 11.86 0.25
N PRO A 80 20.01 12.82 0.80
CA PRO A 80 21.46 12.72 0.92
C PRO A 80 21.90 11.82 2.09
N LEU A 81 20.96 11.22 2.84
CA LEU A 81 21.25 10.53 4.10
C LEU A 81 21.64 9.06 3.92
N PHE A 82 21.19 8.44 2.82
CA PHE A 82 21.36 7.02 2.58
C PHE A 82 21.34 6.71 1.08
N GLY A 83 21.91 5.58 0.68
CA GLY A 83 21.73 4.97 -0.63
C GLY A 83 20.84 3.73 -0.51
N LEU A 84 19.84 3.57 -1.40
CA LEU A 84 19.01 2.37 -1.43
C LEU A 84 19.73 1.24 -2.19
N VAL A 85 19.80 0.04 -1.59
CA VAL A 85 20.31 -1.17 -2.25
C VAL A 85 19.16 -1.88 -2.98
N ARG A 86 18.95 -1.50 -4.24
CA ARG A 86 17.76 -1.90 -5.02
C ARG A 86 17.67 -3.40 -5.26
N GLU A 87 18.80 -4.06 -5.39
CA GLU A 87 18.92 -5.50 -5.68
C GLU A 87 18.38 -6.38 -4.56
N GLN A 88 18.35 -5.85 -3.33
CA GLN A 88 17.85 -6.55 -2.14
C GLN A 88 16.49 -6.00 -1.66
N ALA A 89 16.04 -4.88 -2.25
CA ALA A 89 14.78 -4.28 -1.92
C ALA A 89 13.61 -5.09 -2.51
N ARG A 90 12.49 -5.11 -1.78
CA ARG A 90 11.25 -5.73 -2.24
C ARG A 90 10.04 -4.93 -1.76
N ILE A 91 8.99 -4.97 -2.56
CA ILE A 91 7.69 -4.41 -2.21
C ILE A 91 6.66 -5.52 -2.40
N VAL A 92 5.75 -5.67 -1.46
CA VAL A 92 4.58 -6.55 -1.61
C VAL A 92 3.35 -5.68 -1.49
N VAL A 93 2.44 -5.83 -2.44
CA VAL A 93 1.14 -5.17 -2.44
C VAL A 93 0.08 -6.22 -2.21
N GLU A 94 -0.71 -6.06 -1.15
CA GLU A 94 -1.89 -6.85 -0.86
C GLU A 94 -3.13 -6.01 -1.18
N SER A 95 -3.96 -6.45 -2.13
CA SER A 95 -5.22 -5.79 -2.43
C SER A 95 -6.29 -6.81 -2.82
N ALA A 96 -7.49 -6.68 -2.24
CA ALA A 96 -8.62 -7.57 -2.48
C ALA A 96 -8.28 -9.09 -2.40
N GLY A 97 -7.37 -9.48 -1.51
CA GLY A 97 -6.92 -10.87 -1.34
C GLY A 97 -5.91 -11.35 -2.39
N GLN A 98 -5.38 -10.47 -3.23
CA GLN A 98 -4.28 -10.73 -4.15
C GLN A 98 -2.98 -10.16 -3.62
N PHE A 99 -1.89 -10.90 -3.80
CA PHE A 99 -0.55 -10.49 -3.42
C PHE A 99 0.31 -10.32 -4.67
N VAL A 100 0.92 -9.14 -4.81
CA VAL A 100 1.83 -8.84 -5.92
C VAL A 100 3.18 -8.44 -5.35
N GLN A 101 4.21 -9.20 -5.68
CA GLN A 101 5.58 -8.89 -5.31
C GLN A 101 6.26 -8.09 -6.43
N LEU A 102 6.91 -7.00 -6.05
CA LEU A 102 7.66 -6.11 -6.93
C LEU A 102 9.12 -6.14 -6.51
N LEU A 103 9.99 -6.38 -7.48
CA LEU A 103 11.45 -6.44 -7.36
C LEU A 103 12.07 -5.42 -8.32
N ASP A 104 13.39 -5.26 -8.25
CA ASP A 104 14.07 -4.37 -9.18
C ASP A 104 13.92 -4.84 -10.64
N GLY A 105 13.33 -4.00 -11.48
CA GLY A 105 13.06 -4.30 -12.87
C GLY A 105 12.01 -5.40 -13.12
N GLN A 106 11.33 -5.90 -12.08
CA GLN A 106 10.34 -6.98 -12.20
C GLN A 106 9.06 -6.70 -11.41
N GLY A 107 7.92 -6.92 -12.06
CA GLY A 107 6.62 -6.69 -11.47
C GLY A 107 6.21 -5.22 -11.47
N SER A 108 4.92 -4.99 -11.60
CA SER A 108 4.29 -3.69 -11.40
C SER A 108 2.91 -3.91 -10.79
N TYR A 109 2.47 -2.94 -10.00
CA TYR A 109 1.10 -2.92 -9.48
C TYR A 109 0.40 -1.67 -9.98
N THR A 110 -0.71 -1.83 -10.70
CA THR A 110 -1.51 -0.70 -11.18
C THR A 110 -2.64 -0.44 -10.19
N VAL A 111 -2.72 0.79 -9.67
CA VAL A 111 -3.73 1.20 -8.70
C VAL A 111 -5.11 1.17 -9.35
N ALA A 112 -6.03 0.42 -8.77
CA ALA A 112 -7.39 0.28 -9.24
C ALA A 112 -8.20 1.59 -9.07
N ALA A 113 -9.36 1.66 -9.73
CA ALA A 113 -10.25 2.81 -9.60
C ALA A 113 -10.74 2.95 -8.15
N GLY A 114 -10.56 4.14 -7.57
CA GLY A 114 -10.91 4.43 -6.18
C GLY A 114 -10.11 3.67 -5.12
N GLU A 115 -9.05 2.97 -5.52
CA GLU A 115 -8.12 2.34 -4.58
C GLU A 115 -7.16 3.37 -3.99
N GLN A 116 -6.88 3.24 -2.69
CA GLN A 116 -5.80 3.98 -2.04
C GLN A 116 -4.77 3.01 -1.49
N LEU A 117 -3.53 3.16 -1.92
CA LEU A 117 -2.41 2.41 -1.37
C LEU A 117 -1.96 3.02 -0.05
N ARG A 118 -1.81 2.18 0.96
CA ARG A 118 -1.31 2.57 2.27
C ARG A 118 -0.18 1.65 2.67
N ARG A 119 0.88 2.25 3.22
CA ARG A 119 1.96 1.50 3.84
C ARG A 119 1.42 0.75 5.06
N ARG A 120 1.56 -0.58 5.05
CA ARG A 120 1.31 -1.45 6.20
C ARG A 120 2.59 -1.61 7.01
N THR A 121 3.61 -2.19 6.39
CA THR A 121 4.93 -2.40 7.01
C THR A 121 6.02 -1.68 6.22
N LEU A 122 7.02 -1.20 6.95
CA LEU A 122 8.27 -0.68 6.38
C LEU A 122 9.43 -1.21 7.22
N ASP A 123 10.16 -2.13 6.63
CA ASP A 123 11.40 -2.67 7.16
C ASP A 123 12.56 -1.95 6.50
N VAL A 124 13.29 -1.16 7.30
CA VAL A 124 14.53 -0.50 6.88
C VAL A 124 15.65 -1.08 7.71
N HIS A 125 16.68 -1.57 7.03
CA HIS A 125 17.88 -2.09 7.68
C HIS A 125 19.12 -1.68 6.91
N GLU A 126 20.20 -1.51 7.64
CA GLU A 126 21.50 -1.20 7.07
C GLU A 126 22.15 -2.46 6.47
N VAL A 127 22.67 -2.34 5.26
CA VAL A 127 23.48 -3.38 4.64
C VAL A 127 24.92 -3.18 5.08
N VAL A 128 25.38 -4.02 6.00
CA VAL A 128 26.79 -4.09 6.38
C VAL A 128 27.53 -4.83 5.28
N SER A 129 28.37 -4.11 4.55
CA SER A 129 29.24 -4.68 3.51
C SER A 129 30.51 -5.29 4.10
#